data_AF-A0A928PKD8-F1
#
_entry.id   AF-A0A928PKD8-F1
#
_cell.length_a   1.000
_cell.length_b   1.000
_cell.length_c   1.000
_cell.angle_alpha   90.00
_cell.angle_beta   90.00
_cell.angle_gamma   90.00
#
_symmetry.space_group_name_H-M   'P 1'
#
loop_
_entity.id
_entity.type
_entity.pdbx_description
1 polymer ?
#
loop_
_entity_poly.entity_id
_entity_poly.type
_entity_poly.pdbx_seq_one_letter_code
_entity_poly.pdbx_strand_id
1 'polypeptide(L)'
;MGTGFKGGTIKYHSIGQNVRITSNSYKYTNGYFGEKSPSTGSKTRNIVSSDSVSTATDFYNKIALGGTETVYNNGNMRITQMSDGSVITWRKISSSDGTPVVEINISNSSHTGGVKQQKIHFTEEVK
;
A
#
# COMPACT_ATOMS: atom_id res chain seq x y z
N MET A 1 1.29 -7.45 -28.43
CA MET A 1 0.48 -7.70 -27.22
C MET A 1 1.25 -7.11 -26.04
N GLY A 2 0.92 -5.90 -25.62
CA GLY A 2 1.63 -5.23 -24.52
C GLY A 2 1.13 -5.78 -23.19
N THR A 3 1.91 -6.62 -22.52
CA THR A 3 1.67 -7.01 -21.13
C THR A 3 1.96 -5.79 -20.25
N GLY A 4 0.99 -4.89 -20.14
CA GLY A 4 1.09 -3.69 -19.32
C GLY A 4 0.95 -4.04 -17.84
N PHE A 5 1.95 -3.68 -17.03
CA PHE A 5 1.86 -3.75 -15.59
C PHE A 5 1.01 -2.58 -15.05
N LYS A 6 0.61 -2.65 -13.77
CA LYS A 6 -0.23 -1.62 -13.13
C LYS A 6 0.30 -0.21 -13.40
N GLY A 7 -0.55 0.68 -13.93
CA GLY A 7 -0.20 2.05 -14.34
C GLY A 7 0.28 2.19 -15.79
N GLY A 8 0.15 1.16 -16.62
CA GLY A 8 0.49 1.22 -18.04
C GLY A 8 2.00 1.16 -18.31
N THR A 9 2.80 0.78 -17.31
CA THR A 9 4.25 0.63 -17.46
C THR A 9 4.60 -0.71 -18.11
N ILE A 10 5.63 -0.69 -18.95
CA ILE A 10 6.26 -1.88 -19.54
C ILE A 10 7.29 -2.52 -18.59
N LYS A 11 7.59 -1.87 -17.47
CA LYS A 11 8.62 -2.30 -16.52
C LYS A 11 8.01 -2.90 -15.25
N TYR A 12 8.52 -4.07 -14.88
CA TYR A 12 8.16 -4.75 -13.64
C TYR A 12 8.96 -4.15 -12.48
N HIS A 13 8.33 -3.27 -11.71
CA HIS A 13 9.00 -2.48 -10.66
C HIS A 13 9.09 -3.25 -9.34
N SER A 14 10.13 -2.94 -8.57
CA SER A 14 10.22 -3.37 -7.17
C SER A 14 9.54 -2.36 -6.26
N ILE A 15 9.06 -2.79 -5.10
CA ILE A 15 8.48 -1.87 -4.11
C ILE A 15 9.46 -0.77 -3.72
N GLY A 16 10.77 -1.06 -3.63
CA GLY A 16 11.77 -0.08 -3.24
C GLY A 16 11.87 1.13 -4.18
N GLN A 17 11.61 0.94 -5.47
CA GLN A 17 11.55 2.05 -6.44
C GLN A 17 10.34 2.94 -6.18
N ASN A 18 9.19 2.33 -5.88
CA ASN A 18 7.95 3.05 -5.60
C ASN A 18 7.95 3.72 -4.23
N VAL A 19 8.67 3.16 -3.24
CA VAL A 19 8.81 3.75 -1.90
C VAL A 19 9.31 5.19 -1.99
N ARG A 20 10.27 5.49 -2.88
CA ARG A 20 10.76 6.86 -3.08
C ARG A 20 9.68 7.82 -3.58
N ILE A 21 8.80 7.36 -4.45
CA ILE A 21 7.69 8.16 -5.00
C ILE A 21 6.63 8.36 -3.91
N THR A 22 6.25 7.28 -3.23
CA THR A 22 5.23 7.32 -2.17
C THR A 22 5.70 8.12 -0.95
N SER A 23 6.99 8.07 -0.58
CA SER A 23 7.54 8.83 0.55
C SER A 23 7.56 10.34 0.33
N ASN A 24 7.46 10.80 -0.91
CA ASN A 24 7.31 12.22 -1.21
C ASN A 24 5.87 12.72 -0.98
N SER A 25 4.87 11.83 -1.08
CA SER A 25 3.46 12.18 -0.87
C SER A 25 2.96 11.88 0.54
N TYR A 26 3.58 10.93 1.23
CA TYR A 26 3.12 10.42 2.52
C TYR A 26 4.26 10.42 3.52
N LYS A 27 3.95 10.75 4.78
CA LYS A 27 4.92 10.71 5.88
C LYS A 27 5.56 9.32 5.95
N TYR A 28 6.87 9.27 5.75
CA TYR A 28 7.64 8.03 5.78
C TYR A 28 8.79 8.17 6.79
N THR A 29 8.86 7.26 7.76
CA THR A 29 9.87 7.31 8.82
C THR A 29 10.31 5.90 9.20
N ASN A 30 11.62 5.63 9.15
CA ASN A 30 12.23 4.37 9.57
C ASN A 30 11.59 3.10 8.95
N GLY A 31 11.21 3.17 7.68
CA GLY A 31 10.59 2.06 6.96
C GLY A 31 9.06 2.00 7.04
N TYR A 32 8.42 2.96 7.70
CA TYR A 32 6.98 2.97 7.92
C TYR A 32 6.30 4.21 7.34
N PHE A 33 5.09 4.04 6.80
CA PHE A 33 4.24 5.11 6.31
C PHE A 33 3.16 5.46 7.33
N GLY A 34 3.01 6.74 7.64
CA GLY A 34 2.04 7.24 8.62
C GLY A 34 2.48 7.13 10.08
N GLU A 35 1.56 7.45 10.99
CA GLU A 35 1.79 7.43 12.42
C GLU A 35 1.66 6.01 12.98
N LYS A 36 2.35 5.72 14.09
CA LYS A 36 2.13 4.46 14.82
C LYS A 36 0.70 4.42 15.34
N SER A 37 -0.03 3.34 15.03
CA SER A 37 -1.34 3.14 15.64
C SER A 37 -1.17 2.89 17.15
N PRO A 38 -1.91 3.62 18.02
CA PRO A 38 -1.84 3.42 19.46
C PRO A 38 -2.43 2.07 19.90
N SER A 39 -3.36 1.51 19.12
CA SER A 39 -4.23 0.40 19.57
C SER A 39 -3.94 -0.94 18.91
N THR A 40 -3.18 -0.98 17.81
CA THR A 40 -3.09 -2.17 16.95
C THR A 40 -1.65 -2.59 16.66
N GLY A 41 -0.88 -3.02 17.67
CA GLY A 41 0.41 -3.71 17.45
C GLY A 41 1.55 -2.87 16.84
N SER A 42 2.77 -3.41 16.83
CA SER A 42 3.99 -2.67 16.44
C SER A 42 4.11 -2.38 14.94
N LYS A 43 3.32 -3.04 14.09
CA LYS A 43 3.39 -2.98 12.62
C LYS A 43 2.22 -2.22 11.98
N THR A 44 1.26 -1.73 12.77
CA THR A 44 0.11 -0.99 12.24
C THR A 44 0.37 0.50 12.26
N ARG A 45 -0.04 1.15 11.18
CA ARG A 45 0.11 2.58 10.98
C ARG A 45 -1.23 3.22 10.62
N ASN A 46 -1.36 4.50 10.90
CA ASN A 46 -2.54 5.27 10.57
C ASN A 46 -2.14 6.46 9.69
N ILE A 47 -2.91 6.69 8.63
CA ILE A 47 -2.85 7.90 7.81
C ILE A 47 -4.23 8.54 7.90
N VAL A 48 -4.26 9.76 8.44
CA VAL A 48 -5.49 10.54 8.58
C VAL A 48 -5.68 11.40 7.34
N SER A 49 -6.89 11.42 6.79
CA SER A 49 -7.24 12.22 5.61
C SER A 49 -8.73 12.53 5.59
N SER A 50 -9.15 13.63 4.94
CA SER A 50 -10.56 13.94 4.72
C SER A 50 -11.31 12.83 3.97
N ASP A 51 -10.65 12.23 2.97
CA ASP A 51 -11.19 11.16 2.13
C ASP A 51 -10.34 9.90 2.24
N SER A 52 -10.62 9.08 3.26
CA SER A 52 -9.85 7.87 3.56
C SER A 52 -9.76 6.90 2.37
N VAL A 53 -10.86 6.70 1.63
CA VAL A 53 -10.93 5.78 0.48
C VAL A 53 -10.06 6.28 -0.68
N SER A 54 -10.18 7.57 -1.00
CA SER A 54 -9.42 8.18 -2.09
C SER A 54 -7.92 8.15 -1.78
N THR A 55 -7.56 8.54 -0.57
CA THR A 55 -6.17 8.54 -0.09
C THR A 55 -5.56 7.14 -0.07
N ALA A 56 -6.30 6.13 0.39
CA ALA A 56 -5.86 4.74 0.36
C ALA A 56 -5.63 4.23 -1.07
N THR A 57 -6.52 4.63 -1.99
CA THR A 57 -6.45 4.23 -3.40
C THR A 57 -5.26 4.88 -4.09
N ASP A 58 -5.01 6.17 -3.86
CA ASP A 58 -3.84 6.88 -4.37
C ASP A 58 -2.54 6.28 -3.83
N PHE A 59 -2.47 6.06 -2.51
CA PHE A 59 -1.32 5.41 -1.88
C PHE A 59 -1.03 4.05 -2.51
N TYR A 60 -2.07 3.22 -2.66
CA TYR A 60 -1.95 1.90 -3.27
C TYR A 60 -1.47 1.98 -4.73
N ASN A 61 -2.02 2.91 -5.51
CA ASN A 61 -1.62 3.08 -6.91
C ASN A 61 -0.16 3.51 -7.05
N LYS A 62 0.36 4.33 -6.13
CA LYS A 62 1.76 4.75 -6.10
C LYS A 62 2.69 3.63 -5.65
N ILE A 63 2.38 2.96 -4.53
CA ILE A 63 3.27 1.95 -3.95
C ILE A 63 3.29 0.63 -4.76
N ALA A 64 2.18 0.28 -5.41
CA ALA A 64 2.03 -0.94 -6.19
C ALA A 64 2.27 -0.73 -7.71
N LEU A 65 2.73 0.45 -8.11
CA LEU A 65 2.96 0.80 -9.52
C LEU A 65 3.92 -0.20 -10.19
N GLY A 66 3.58 -0.71 -11.37
CA GLY A 66 4.44 -1.64 -12.09
C GLY A 66 4.48 -3.06 -11.53
N GLY A 67 3.54 -3.44 -10.65
CA GLY A 67 3.29 -4.83 -10.27
C GLY A 67 2.15 -5.48 -11.06
N THR A 68 1.94 -6.77 -10.83
CA THR A 68 0.84 -7.58 -11.37
C THR A 68 -0.33 -7.54 -10.40
N GLU A 69 -1.41 -6.85 -10.77
CA GLU A 69 -2.63 -6.72 -9.96
C GLU A 69 -3.64 -7.84 -10.23
N THR A 70 -4.20 -8.39 -9.17
CA THR A 70 -5.38 -9.25 -9.20
C THR A 70 -6.48 -8.61 -8.37
N VAL A 71 -7.68 -8.53 -8.95
CA VAL A 71 -8.86 -7.93 -8.32
C VAL A 71 -9.75 -9.04 -7.76
N TYR A 72 -10.15 -8.88 -6.51
CA TYR A 72 -11.00 -9.82 -5.78
C TYR A 72 -12.25 -9.10 -5.23
N ASN A 73 -13.22 -9.89 -4.78
CA ASN A 73 -14.40 -9.42 -4.07
C ASN A 73 -15.13 -8.26 -4.80
N ASN A 74 -15.35 -8.44 -6.11
CA ASN A 74 -15.99 -7.45 -6.99
C ASN A 74 -15.35 -6.05 -6.95
N GLY A 75 -14.02 -5.98 -6.79
CA GLY A 75 -13.29 -4.71 -6.76
C GLY A 75 -13.03 -4.14 -5.37
N ASN A 76 -13.52 -4.79 -4.31
CA ASN A 76 -13.31 -4.35 -2.92
C ASN A 76 -11.95 -4.75 -2.34
N MET A 77 -11.25 -5.69 -2.99
CA MET A 77 -9.91 -6.11 -2.61
C MET A 77 -9.03 -6.20 -3.86
N ARG A 78 -7.81 -5.68 -3.77
CA ARG A 78 -6.83 -5.74 -4.84
C ARG A 78 -5.51 -6.21 -4.25
N ILE A 79 -4.89 -7.19 -4.89
CA ILE A 79 -3.59 -7.72 -4.49
C ILE A 79 -2.64 -7.49 -5.66
N THR A 80 -1.56 -6.76 -5.44
CA THR A 80 -0.51 -6.57 -6.41
C THR A 80 0.77 -7.23 -5.94
N GLN A 81 1.31 -8.10 -6.79
CA GLN A 81 2.64 -8.68 -6.61
C GLN A 81 3.67 -7.87 -7.40
N MET A 82 4.78 -7.52 -6.73
CA MET A 82 5.88 -6.74 -7.29
C MET A 82 7.04 -7.62 -7.75
N SER A 83 7.96 -7.02 -8.51
CA SER A 83 9.10 -7.76 -9.06
C SER A 83 10.10 -8.28 -8.06
N ASP A 84 10.20 -7.60 -6.91
CA ASP A 84 11.05 -8.03 -5.82
C ASP A 84 10.45 -9.20 -5.01
N GLY A 85 9.19 -9.58 -5.26
CA GLY A 85 8.47 -10.61 -4.51
C GLY A 85 7.62 -10.06 -3.36
N SER A 86 7.59 -8.74 -3.15
CA SER A 86 6.66 -8.11 -2.22
C SER A 86 5.23 -8.14 -2.75
N VAL A 87 4.28 -8.17 -1.82
CA VAL A 87 2.84 -8.22 -2.09
C VAL A 87 2.17 -7.06 -1.38
N ILE A 88 1.48 -6.22 -2.14
CA ILE A 88 0.68 -5.11 -1.61
C ILE A 88 -0.79 -5.48 -1.75
N THR A 89 -1.52 -5.40 -0.65
CA THR A 89 -2.96 -5.67 -0.63
C THR A 89 -3.71 -4.40 -0.25
N TRP A 90 -4.62 -3.95 -1.10
CA TRP A 90 -5.58 -2.90 -0.81
C TRP A 90 -6.96 -3.51 -0.53
N ARG A 91 -7.61 -3.03 0.53
CA ARG A 91 -8.98 -3.39 0.89
C ARG A 91 -9.77 -2.10 1.08
N LYS A 92 -10.90 -1.97 0.37
CA LYS A 92 -11.78 -0.80 0.45
C LYS A 92 -12.37 -0.63 1.85
N ILE A 93 -12.76 -1.74 2.48
CA ILE A 93 -13.33 -1.80 3.83
C ILE A 93 -12.65 -2.96 4.55
N SER A 94 -12.04 -2.68 5.71
CA SER A 94 -11.56 -3.75 6.58
C SER A 94 -12.70 -4.32 7.42
N SER A 95 -12.70 -5.63 7.62
CA SER A 95 -13.75 -6.37 8.35
C SER A 95 -13.83 -6.00 9.84
N SER A 96 -12.83 -5.29 10.38
CA SER A 96 -12.70 -4.99 11.81
C SER A 96 -13.17 -3.57 12.14
N ASP A 97 -12.70 -2.56 11.39
CA ASP A 97 -12.88 -1.14 11.76
C ASP A 97 -13.68 -0.36 10.71
N GLY A 98 -14.10 -1.00 9.61
CA GLY A 98 -14.82 -0.34 8.51
C GLY A 98 -13.95 0.58 7.65
N THR A 99 -12.67 0.75 7.98
CA THR A 99 -11.77 1.69 7.28
C THR A 99 -11.06 1.05 6.08
N PRO A 100 -10.68 1.84 5.06
CA PRO A 100 -9.77 1.40 4.01
C PRO A 100 -8.40 1.03 4.57
N VAL A 101 -7.79 -0.01 4.00
CA VAL A 101 -6.50 -0.53 4.46
C VAL A 101 -5.59 -0.85 3.29
N VAL A 102 -4.32 -0.49 3.43
CA VAL A 102 -3.22 -0.99 2.59
C VAL A 102 -2.24 -1.78 3.44
N GLU A 103 -1.99 -3.02 3.03
CA GLU A 103 -1.06 -3.93 3.67
C GLU A 103 0.14 -4.17 2.76
N ILE A 104 1.34 -3.96 3.29
CA ILE A 104 2.61 -4.18 2.59
C ILE A 104 3.27 -5.42 3.20
N ASN A 105 3.35 -6.48 2.41
CA ASN A 105 4.03 -7.71 2.77
C ASN A 105 5.35 -7.82 1.98
N ILE A 106 6.45 -7.95 2.71
CA ILE A 106 7.81 -8.03 2.15
C ILE A 106 8.52 -9.34 2.52
N SER A 107 7.80 -10.35 3.03
CA SER A 107 8.42 -11.58 3.57
C SER A 107 9.30 -12.31 2.55
N ASN A 108 8.99 -12.19 1.26
CA ASN A 108 9.75 -12.79 0.16
C ASN A 108 10.46 -11.74 -0.70
N SER A 109 10.63 -10.52 -0.20
CA SER A 109 11.20 -9.42 -0.97
C SER A 109 12.73 -9.51 -1.03
N SER A 110 13.28 -9.48 -2.24
CA SER A 110 14.72 -9.35 -2.50
C SER A 110 15.21 -7.89 -2.48
N HIS A 111 14.32 -6.91 -2.63
CA HIS A 111 14.65 -5.49 -2.68
C HIS A 111 13.51 -4.59 -2.18
N THR A 112 13.53 -4.29 -0.88
CA THR A 112 12.47 -3.51 -0.21
C THR A 112 12.65 -1.99 -0.31
N GLY A 113 13.85 -1.50 -0.66
CA GLY A 113 14.18 -0.08 -0.58
C GLY A 113 14.05 0.51 0.84
N GLY A 114 14.12 -0.34 1.87
CA GLY A 114 14.04 0.06 3.28
C GLY A 114 12.62 0.07 3.87
N VAL A 115 11.58 -0.18 3.07
CA VAL A 115 10.22 -0.33 3.61
C VAL A 115 10.11 -1.59 4.46
N LYS A 116 9.35 -1.53 5.54
CA LYS A 116 9.08 -2.65 6.42
C LYS A 116 7.68 -3.19 6.20
N GLN A 117 7.49 -4.46 6.57
CA GLN A 117 6.16 -5.06 6.61
C GLN A 117 5.27 -4.24 7.55
N GLN A 118 4.12 -3.81 7.04
CA GLN A 118 3.22 -2.94 7.78
C GLN A 118 1.80 -3.01 7.22
N LYS A 119 0.84 -2.71 8.09
CA LYS A 119 -0.56 -2.54 7.76
C LYS A 119 -0.93 -1.09 8.03
N ILE A 120 -1.50 -0.40 7.05
CA ILE A 120 -1.80 1.02 7.12
C ILE A 120 -3.32 1.17 7.06
N HIS A 121 -3.91 1.71 8.12
CA HIS A 121 -5.30 2.10 8.18
C HIS A 121 -5.43 3.55 7.73
N PHE A 122 -6.37 3.81 6.84
CA PHE A 122 -6.71 5.17 6.42
C PHE A 122 -7.96 5.58 7.17
N THR A 123 -7.83 6.55 8.07
CA THR A 123 -8.92 7.01 8.92
C THR A 123 -9.33 8.42 8.54
N GLU A 124 -10.59 8.76 8.77
CA GLU A 124 -11.07 10.12 8.57
C GLU A 124 -10.68 11.02 9.75
N GLU A 125 -10.55 12.33 9.50
CA GLU A 125 -10.40 13.29 10.59
C GLU A 125 -11.68 13.25 11.45
N VAL A 126 -11.52 12.92 12.72
CA VAL A 126 -12.63 13.05 13.68
C VAL A 126 -12.83 14.55 13.91
N LYS A 127 -13.91 15.09 13.35
CA LYS A 127 -14.36 16.47 13.60
C LYS A 127 -14.86 16.64 15.03
#